data_AF-A0A960LF71-F1
#
_entry.id   AF-A0A960LF71-F1
#
_cell.length_a   1.000
_cell.length_b   1.000
_cell.length_c   1.000
_cell.angle_alpha   90.00
_cell.angle_beta   90.00
_cell.angle_gamma   90.00
#
_symmetry.space_group_name_H-M   'P 1'
#
loop_
_entity.id
_entity.type
_entity.pdbx_description
1 polymer ?
#
loop_
_entity_poly.entity_id
_entity_poly.type
_entity_poly.pdbx_seq_one_letter_code
_entity_poly.pdbx_strand_id
1 'polypeptide(L)'
;MKVPHGTSFADLMPVVPFFLTFVMSFVYLGIYWNNHHHLLHLTDRVTGGVLWANLHLLFWLSLIPFVTGWMAENHFAREPVMLYGIVLLMAGVAYGILVKVLTLGCTPNSRLRQAVGRDVKGKLSVVFYAIALGAAFWNSWIAVAIYVLVALIWVIPDRRIEGRTFASE
;
A
#
# COMPACT_ATOMS: atom_id res chain seq x y z
N MET A 1 12.37 -15.08 0.23
CA MET A 1 12.43 -15.99 -0.93
C MET A 1 13.73 -16.77 -0.82
N LYS A 2 13.65 -18.11 -0.80
CA LYS A 2 14.86 -18.95 -0.75
C LYS A 2 15.42 -19.07 -2.16
N VAL A 3 16.74 -18.95 -2.30
CA VAL A 3 17.42 -19.14 -3.59
C VAL A 3 17.41 -20.64 -3.90
N PRO A 4 16.97 -21.09 -5.09
CA PRO A 4 17.07 -22.49 -5.46
C PRO A 4 18.52 -22.97 -5.42
N HIS A 5 18.75 -24.19 -4.95
CA HIS A 5 20.10 -24.77 -4.89
C HIS A 5 20.55 -25.39 -6.22
N GLY A 6 19.62 -25.74 -7.10
CA GLY A 6 19.90 -26.24 -8.45
C GLY A 6 20.05 -25.13 -9.48
N THR A 7 20.60 -25.47 -10.65
CA THR A 7 20.91 -24.52 -11.73
C THR A 7 19.92 -24.61 -12.91
N SER A 8 18.94 -25.50 -12.85
CA SER A 8 17.98 -25.72 -13.94
C SER A 8 16.73 -24.86 -13.78
N PHE A 9 16.02 -24.59 -14.88
CA PHE A 9 14.72 -23.89 -14.81
C PHE A 9 13.67 -24.67 -14.00
N ALA A 10 13.78 -26.01 -13.92
CA ALA A 10 12.87 -26.82 -13.12
C ALA A 10 12.99 -26.52 -11.62
N ASP A 11 14.17 -26.08 -11.16
CA ASP A 11 14.41 -25.71 -9.76
C ASP A 11 13.67 -24.42 -9.35
N LEU A 12 13.14 -23.66 -10.30
CA LEU A 12 12.29 -22.48 -10.04
C LEU A 12 10.85 -22.87 -9.71
N MET A 13 10.36 -24.02 -10.19
CA MET A 13 8.94 -24.40 -10.05
C MET A 13 8.44 -24.41 -8.59
N PRO A 14 9.19 -24.93 -7.60
CA PRO A 14 8.77 -24.89 -6.20
C PRO A 14 8.71 -23.47 -5.62
N VAL A 15 9.42 -22.51 -6.21
CA VAL A 15 9.56 -21.14 -5.71
C VAL A 15 8.54 -20.18 -6.34
N VAL A 16 7.89 -20.57 -7.44
CA VAL A 16 6.88 -19.75 -8.13
C VAL A 16 5.78 -19.22 -7.20
N PRO A 17 5.16 -20.03 -6.31
CA PRO A 17 4.12 -19.52 -5.41
C PRO A 17 4.63 -18.41 -4.48
N PHE A 18 5.87 -18.54 -3.99
CA PHE A 18 6.52 -17.52 -3.16
C PHE A 18 6.94 -16.28 -3.95
N PHE A 19 7.29 -16.46 -5.23
CA PHE A 19 7.55 -15.35 -6.12
C PHE A 19 6.29 -14.52 -6.37
N LEU A 20 5.13 -15.16 -6.55
CA LEU A 20 3.85 -14.45 -6.74
C LEU A 20 3.47 -13.60 -5.52
N THR A 21 3.73 -14.08 -4.30
CA THR A 21 3.48 -13.29 -3.09
C THR A 21 4.49 -12.16 -2.91
N PHE A 22 5.73 -12.35 -3.36
CA PHE A 22 6.69 -11.25 -3.51
C PHE A 22 6.20 -10.20 -4.52
N VAL A 23 5.71 -10.60 -5.70
CA VAL A 23 5.14 -9.68 -6.70
C VAL A 23 3.96 -8.92 -6.12
N MET A 24 3.08 -9.57 -5.36
CA MET A 24 1.98 -8.90 -4.65
C MET A 24 2.51 -7.83 -3.68
N SER A 25 3.56 -8.13 -2.91
CA SER A 25 4.22 -7.14 -2.04
C SER A 25 4.75 -5.94 -2.84
N PHE A 26 5.42 -6.21 -3.96
CA PHE A 26 5.98 -5.19 -4.84
C PHE A 26 4.89 -4.30 -5.44
N VAL A 27 3.75 -4.87 -5.85
CA VAL A 27 2.60 -4.12 -6.35
C VAL A 27 2.08 -3.14 -5.29
N TYR A 28 1.93 -3.57 -4.03
CA TYR A 28 1.54 -2.67 -2.95
C TYR A 28 2.54 -1.54 -2.72
N LEU A 29 3.83 -1.86 -2.69
CA LEU A 29 4.88 -0.85 -2.56
C LEU A 29 4.85 0.14 -3.73
N GLY A 30 4.66 -0.35 -4.95
CA GLY A 30 4.52 0.47 -6.16
C GLY A 30 3.30 1.39 -6.11
N ILE A 31 2.15 0.90 -5.64
CA ILE A 31 0.93 1.70 -5.42
C ILE A 31 1.23 2.86 -4.46
N TYR A 32 1.77 2.56 -3.27
CA TYR A 32 2.08 3.60 -2.28
C TYR A 32 3.13 4.57 -2.80
N TRP A 33 4.19 4.07 -3.45
CA TRP A 33 5.22 4.90 -4.04
C TRP A 33 4.67 5.85 -5.09
N ASN A 34 3.81 5.37 -6.00
CA ASN A 34 3.27 6.19 -7.08
C ASN A 34 2.37 7.31 -6.52
N ASN A 35 1.46 6.96 -5.61
CA ASN A 35 0.61 7.93 -4.91
C ASN A 35 1.42 8.96 -4.12
N HIS A 36 2.45 8.49 -3.39
CA HIS A 36 3.34 9.33 -2.61
C HIS A 36 4.17 10.26 -3.50
N HIS A 37 4.70 9.76 -4.61
CA HIS A 37 5.51 10.54 -5.56
C HIS A 37 4.70 11.69 -6.13
N HIS A 38 3.47 11.43 -6.59
CA HIS A 38 2.59 12.49 -7.05
C HIS A 38 2.26 13.52 -5.96
N LEU A 39 2.05 13.08 -4.72
CA LEU A 39 1.77 13.96 -3.59
C LEU A 39 2.95 14.91 -3.30
N LEU A 40 4.18 14.37 -3.27
CA LEU A 40 5.38 15.16 -3.06
C LEU A 40 5.69 16.09 -4.23
N HIS A 41 5.41 15.68 -5.47
CA HIS A 41 5.60 16.53 -6.66
C HIS A 41 4.70 17.77 -6.63
N LEU A 42 3.57 17.72 -5.94
CA LEU A 42 2.64 18.84 -5.76
C LEU A 42 2.92 19.66 -4.48
N THR A 43 3.95 19.31 -3.72
CA THR A 43 4.27 19.92 -2.43
C THR A 43 5.33 21.01 -2.57
N ASP A 44 5.02 22.23 -2.16
CA ASP A 44 5.94 23.37 -2.26
C ASP A 44 7.03 23.39 -1.17
N ARG A 45 6.75 22.83 0.02
CA ARG A 45 7.65 22.83 1.18
C ARG A 45 7.55 21.55 1.99
N VAL A 46 8.71 21.01 2.38
CA VAL A 46 8.83 19.86 3.29
C VAL A 46 9.29 20.35 4.65
N THR A 47 8.51 20.08 5.70
CA THR A 47 8.84 20.44 7.09
C THR A 47 9.30 19.21 7.88
N GLY A 48 9.88 19.41 9.08
CA GLY A 48 10.23 18.29 9.96
C GLY A 48 9.04 17.38 10.29
N GLY A 49 7.83 17.93 10.43
CA GLY A 49 6.62 17.15 10.64
C GLY A 49 6.28 16.25 9.45
N VAL A 50 6.49 16.72 8.21
CA VAL A 50 6.32 15.92 6.99
C VAL A 50 7.33 14.76 6.98
N LEU A 51 8.58 15.01 7.37
CA LEU A 51 9.61 13.96 7.42
C LEU A 51 9.28 12.86 8.42
N TRP A 52 8.78 13.20 9.62
CA TRP A 52 8.34 12.21 10.61
C TRP A 52 7.10 11.43 10.16
N ALA A 53 6.12 12.09 9.55
CA ALA A 53 4.96 11.41 8.98
C ALA A 53 5.35 10.47 7.84
N ASN A 54 6.31 10.88 6.99
CA ASN A 54 6.87 10.03 5.94
C ASN A 54 7.62 8.83 6.53
N LEU A 55 8.45 9.02 7.57
CA LEU A 55 9.14 7.92 8.25
C LEU A 55 8.15 6.92 8.86
N HIS A 56 7.06 7.40 9.45
CA HIS A 56 5.99 6.56 9.97
C HIS A 56 5.33 5.71 8.87
N LEU A 57 5.09 6.27 7.68
CA LEU A 57 4.63 5.51 6.52
C LEU A 57 5.67 4.47 6.09
N LEU A 58 6.93 4.88 5.92
CA LEU A 58 8.02 4.01 5.49
C LEU A 58 8.21 2.82 6.43
N PHE A 59 8.04 3.02 7.73
CA PHE A 59 8.06 1.94 8.71
C PHE A 59 7.05 0.83 8.34
N TRP A 60 5.77 1.17 8.15
CA TRP A 60 4.74 0.19 7.79
C TRP A 60 4.99 -0.45 6.43
N LEU A 61 5.42 0.33 5.43
CA LEU A 61 5.75 -0.20 4.11
C LEU A 61 6.92 -1.20 4.16
N SER A 62 7.92 -0.96 5.01
CA SER A 62 9.07 -1.86 5.18
C SER A 62 8.68 -3.25 5.71
N LEU A 63 7.53 -3.34 6.42
CA LEU A 63 7.04 -4.61 6.97
C LEU A 63 6.29 -5.45 5.94
N ILE A 64 5.78 -4.86 4.85
CA ILE A 64 4.95 -5.56 3.84
C ILE A 64 5.64 -6.83 3.30
N PRO A 65 6.92 -6.80 2.86
CA PRO A 65 7.56 -8.01 2.34
C PRO A 65 7.67 -9.12 3.39
N PHE A 66 7.94 -8.75 4.65
CA PHE A 66 8.04 -9.70 5.77
C PHE A 66 6.69 -10.37 6.04
N VAL A 67 5.62 -9.58 6.24
CA VAL A 67 4.29 -10.15 6.55
C VAL A 67 3.69 -10.92 5.38
N THR A 68 3.97 -10.51 4.14
CA THR A 68 3.52 -11.23 2.94
C THR A 68 4.23 -12.57 2.80
N GLY A 69 5.54 -12.61 3.04
CA GLY A 69 6.32 -13.84 3.06
C GLY A 69 5.86 -14.79 4.17
N TRP A 70 5.61 -14.26 5.37
CA TRP A 70 5.12 -15.05 6.50
C TRP A 70 3.75 -15.66 6.22
N MET A 71 2.83 -14.89 5.63
CA MET A 71 1.53 -15.37 5.17
C MET A 71 1.65 -16.49 4.13
N ALA A 72 2.54 -16.34 3.14
CA ALA A 72 2.75 -17.33 2.10
C ALA A 72 3.34 -18.65 2.63
N GLU A 73 4.37 -18.59 3.48
CA GLU A 73 5.04 -19.78 4.04
C GLU A 73 4.13 -20.57 4.98
N ASN A 74 3.12 -19.90 5.57
CA ASN A 74 2.16 -20.52 6.49
C ASN A 74 0.80 -20.78 5.84
N HIS A 75 0.76 -20.96 4.52
CA HIS A 75 -0.44 -21.35 3.77
C HIS A 75 -1.65 -20.46 4.07
N PHE A 76 -1.42 -19.15 4.23
CA PHE A 76 -2.46 -18.17 4.52
C PHE A 76 -3.24 -18.47 5.83
N ALA A 77 -2.54 -19.02 6.83
CA ALA A 77 -3.08 -19.18 8.18
C ALA A 77 -3.58 -17.84 8.76
N ARG A 78 -4.51 -17.94 9.71
CA ARG A 78 -5.25 -16.80 10.27
C ARG A 78 -4.34 -15.70 10.82
N GLU A 79 -3.40 -16.04 11.70
CA GLU A 79 -2.54 -15.07 12.38
C GLU A 79 -1.63 -14.30 11.41
N PRO A 80 -0.95 -14.95 10.45
CA PRO A 80 -0.23 -14.25 9.38
C PRO A 80 -1.10 -13.32 8.54
N VAL A 81 -2.30 -13.76 8.15
CA VAL A 81 -3.25 -12.96 7.34
C VAL A 81 -3.75 -11.75 8.13
N MET A 82 -4.03 -11.91 9.42
CA MET A 82 -4.40 -10.79 10.30
C MET A 82 -3.26 -9.78 10.42
N LEU A 83 -2.03 -10.23 10.66
CA LEU A 83 -0.89 -9.31 10.76
C LEU A 83 -0.64 -8.58 9.44
N TYR A 84 -0.79 -9.27 8.31
CA TYR A 84 -0.76 -8.64 6.99
C TYR A 84 -1.81 -7.53 6.86
N GLY A 85 -3.05 -7.82 7.25
CA GLY A 85 -4.14 -6.84 7.31
C GLY A 85 -3.85 -5.63 8.20
N ILE A 86 -3.28 -5.85 9.39
CA ILE A 86 -2.87 -4.78 10.31
C ILE A 86 -1.82 -3.88 9.66
N VAL A 87 -0.80 -4.46 9.02
CA VAL A 87 0.24 -3.68 8.33
C VAL A 87 -0.36 -2.85 7.19
N LEU A 88 -1.25 -3.42 6.37
CA LEU A 88 -1.91 -2.68 5.29
C LEU A 88 -2.84 -1.56 5.81
N LEU A 89 -3.60 -1.85 6.87
CA LEU A 89 -4.46 -0.88 7.54
C LEU A 89 -3.65 0.30 8.07
N MET A 90 -2.57 0.00 8.79
CA MET A 90 -1.70 1.01 9.38
C MET A 90 -0.91 1.79 8.34
N ALA A 91 -0.49 1.16 7.24
CA ALA A 91 0.08 1.87 6.09
C ALA A 91 -0.93 2.88 5.49
N GLY A 92 -2.21 2.49 5.36
CA GLY A 92 -3.26 3.38 4.88
C GLY A 92 -3.52 4.55 5.83
N VAL A 93 -3.56 4.29 7.14
CA VAL A 93 -3.68 5.34 8.17
C VAL A 93 -2.47 6.28 8.15
N ALA A 94 -1.24 5.74 8.08
CA ALA A 94 -0.01 6.51 8.01
C ALA A 94 0.04 7.40 6.76
N TYR A 95 -0.40 6.89 5.62
CA TYR A 95 -0.54 7.69 4.40
C TYR A 95 -1.55 8.84 4.59
N GLY A 96 -2.69 8.57 5.22
CA GLY A 96 -3.67 9.62 5.56
C GLY A 96 -3.10 10.70 6.50
N ILE A 97 -2.27 10.30 7.48
CA ILE A 97 -1.55 11.24 8.34
C ILE A 97 -0.58 12.10 7.51
N LEU A 98 0.20 11.49 6.63
CA LEU A 98 1.13 12.21 5.76
C LEU A 98 0.41 13.25 4.88
N VAL A 99 -0.69 12.85 4.23
CA VAL A 99 -1.54 13.77 3.44
C VAL A 99 -2.07 14.92 4.31
N LYS A 100 -2.51 14.64 5.54
CA LYS A 100 -2.98 15.67 6.47
C LYS A 100 -1.88 16.65 6.85
N VAL A 101 -0.68 16.17 7.19
CA VAL A 101 0.45 17.03 7.57
C VAL A 101 0.91 17.90 6.40
N LEU A 102 0.95 17.33 5.19
CA LEU A 102 1.29 18.08 3.98
C LEU A 102 0.26 19.17 3.65
N THR A 103 -1.03 18.88 3.82
CA THR A 103 -2.11 19.84 3.52
C THR A 103 -2.28 20.92 4.60
N LEU A 104 -1.89 20.67 5.85
CA LEU A 104 -1.92 21.67 6.92
C LEU A 104 -0.97 22.86 6.66
N GLY A 105 0.13 22.64 5.94
CA GLY A 105 1.08 23.70 5.57
C GLY A 105 0.72 24.47 4.30
N CYS A 106 -0.38 24.10 3.63
CA CYS A 106 -0.76 24.66 2.34
C CYS A 106 -1.80 25.78 2.46
N THR A 107 -1.75 26.76 1.54
CA THR A 107 -2.85 27.72 1.37
C THR A 107 -4.11 27.03 0.85
N PRO A 108 -5.32 27.57 1.10
CA PRO A 108 -6.58 26.94 0.67
C PRO A 108 -6.68 26.66 -0.84
N ASN A 109 -6.01 27.46 -1.67
CA ASN A 109 -5.98 27.32 -3.13
C ASN A 109 -4.76 26.53 -3.66
N SER A 110 -3.97 25.89 -2.80
CA SER A 110 -2.78 25.16 -3.26
C SER A 110 -3.15 24.00 -4.19
N ARG A 111 -2.29 23.74 -5.17
CA ARG A 111 -2.46 22.63 -6.13
C ARG A 111 -2.62 21.29 -5.41
N LEU A 112 -1.84 21.10 -4.33
CA LEU A 112 -1.91 19.92 -3.48
C LEU A 112 -3.30 19.68 -2.88
N ARG A 113 -3.89 20.71 -2.25
CA ARG A 113 -5.19 20.54 -1.57
C ARG A 113 -6.31 20.25 -2.56
N GLN A 114 -6.24 20.84 -3.75
CA GLN A 114 -7.19 20.57 -4.82
C GLN A 114 -7.03 19.17 -5.42
N ALA A 115 -5.79 18.69 -5.57
CA ALA A 115 -5.50 17.34 -6.08
C ALA A 115 -5.91 16.24 -5.09
N VAL A 116 -5.69 16.45 -3.78
CA VAL A 116 -6.15 15.53 -2.72
C VAL A 116 -7.68 15.43 -2.71
N GLY A 117 -8.38 16.56 -2.78
CA GLY A 117 -9.84 16.61 -2.87
C GLY A 117 -10.57 15.75 -1.82
N ARG A 118 -11.66 15.08 -2.23
CA ARG A 118 -12.32 14.06 -1.41
C ARG A 118 -11.64 12.71 -1.64
N ASP A 119 -10.62 12.35 -0.86
CA ASP A 119 -9.96 11.03 -0.97
C ASP A 119 -10.90 9.85 -0.57
N VAL A 120 -11.84 9.50 -1.45
CA VAL A 120 -12.80 8.41 -1.24
C VAL A 120 -12.11 7.06 -1.40
N LYS A 121 -11.21 6.92 -2.39
CA LYS A 121 -10.48 5.68 -2.69
C LYS A 121 -9.62 5.24 -1.51
N GLY A 122 -8.87 6.17 -0.90
CA GLY A 122 -8.07 5.91 0.31
C GLY A 122 -8.93 5.51 1.51
N LYS A 123 -9.98 6.28 1.81
CA LYS A 123 -10.90 5.97 2.92
C LYS A 123 -11.58 4.61 2.76
N LEU A 124 -12.06 4.30 1.56
CA LEU A 124 -12.71 3.03 1.26
C LEU A 124 -11.74 1.85 1.43
N SER A 125 -10.47 2.04 1.08
CA SER A 125 -9.43 1.03 1.24
C SER A 125 -9.14 0.74 2.71
N VAL A 126 -9.05 1.77 3.55
CA VAL A 126 -8.91 1.61 5.02
C VAL A 126 -10.09 0.84 5.61
N VAL A 127 -11.32 1.15 5.17
CA VAL A 127 -12.53 0.42 5.59
C VAL A 127 -12.46 -1.05 5.13
N PHE A 128 -12.07 -1.32 3.89
CA PHE A 128 -11.92 -2.69 3.40
C PHE A 128 -10.85 -3.46 4.15
N TYR A 129 -9.72 -2.84 4.51
CA TYR A 129 -8.71 -3.50 5.34
C TYR A 129 -9.23 -3.86 6.73
N ALA A 130 -10.02 -2.98 7.36
CA ALA A 130 -10.67 -3.27 8.64
C ALA A 130 -11.70 -4.41 8.53
N ILE A 131 -12.51 -4.41 7.46
CA ILE A 131 -13.47 -5.50 7.18
C ILE A 131 -12.73 -6.83 6.96
N ALA A 132 -11.66 -6.82 6.16
CA ALA A 132 -10.85 -8.00 5.90
C ALA A 132 -10.20 -8.55 7.18
N LEU A 133 -9.71 -7.67 8.06
CA LEU A 133 -9.17 -8.06 9.36
C LEU A 133 -10.22 -8.75 10.23
N GLY A 134 -11.46 -8.25 10.24
CA GLY A 134 -12.59 -8.94 10.86
C GLY A 134 -12.88 -10.30 10.19
N ALA A 135 -12.99 -10.32 8.87
CA ALA A 135 -13.29 -11.53 8.09
C ALA A 135 -12.27 -12.66 8.32
N ALA A 136 -11.00 -12.32 8.57
CA ALA A 136 -9.93 -13.29 8.83
C ALA A 136 -10.22 -14.20 10.05
N PHE A 137 -11.03 -13.76 11.02
CA PHE A 137 -11.42 -14.60 12.15
C PHE A 137 -12.29 -15.80 11.76
N TRP A 138 -13.09 -15.66 10.70
CA TRP A 138 -13.95 -16.72 10.18
C TRP A 138 -13.31 -17.48 9.02
N ASN A 139 -12.68 -16.75 8.10
CA ASN A 139 -12.05 -17.33 6.92
C ASN A 139 -10.95 -16.43 6.36
N SER A 140 -9.70 -16.88 6.49
CA SER A 140 -8.52 -16.19 5.97
C SER A 140 -8.58 -15.91 4.46
N TRP A 141 -9.17 -16.80 3.67
CA TRP A 141 -9.27 -16.62 2.21
C TRP A 141 -10.20 -15.48 1.82
N ILE A 142 -11.23 -15.20 2.61
CA ILE A 142 -12.09 -14.02 2.39
C ILE A 142 -11.28 -12.74 2.62
N ALA A 143 -10.47 -12.69 3.68
CA ALA A 143 -9.59 -11.55 3.94
C ALA A 143 -8.57 -11.35 2.81
N VAL A 144 -7.91 -12.42 2.37
CA VAL A 144 -6.98 -12.41 1.23
C VAL A 144 -7.65 -11.89 -0.04
N ALA A 145 -8.87 -12.36 -0.36
CA ALA A 145 -9.61 -11.89 -1.52
C ALA A 145 -9.91 -10.38 -1.44
N ILE A 146 -10.26 -9.87 -0.26
CA ILE A 146 -10.47 -8.42 -0.06
C ILE A 146 -9.16 -7.65 -0.24
N TYR A 147 -8.03 -8.13 0.29
CA TYR A 147 -6.73 -7.48 0.08
C TYR A 147 -6.40 -7.41 -1.41
N VAL A 148 -6.48 -8.54 -2.13
CA VAL A 148 -6.24 -8.58 -3.58
C VAL A 148 -7.17 -7.62 -4.33
N LEU A 149 -8.45 -7.57 -3.97
CA LEU A 149 -9.40 -6.63 -4.57
C LEU A 149 -8.96 -5.17 -4.38
N VAL A 150 -8.54 -4.79 -3.17
CA VAL A 150 -8.03 -3.44 -2.91
C VAL A 150 -6.78 -3.16 -3.74
N ALA A 151 -5.85 -4.11 -3.85
CA ALA A 151 -4.67 -3.95 -4.71
C ALA A 151 -5.08 -3.68 -6.17
N LEU A 152 -6.00 -4.47 -6.73
CA LEU A 152 -6.50 -4.32 -8.09
C LEU A 152 -7.18 -2.96 -8.33
N ILE A 153 -7.96 -2.48 -7.36
CA ILE A 153 -8.56 -1.14 -7.40
C ILE A 153 -7.48 -0.06 -7.53
N TRP A 154 -6.33 -0.25 -6.89
CA TRP A 154 -5.23 0.71 -6.88
C TRP A 154 -4.21 0.55 -8.00
N VAL A 155 -4.13 -0.62 -8.65
CA VAL A 155 -3.30 -0.81 -9.85
C VAL A 155 -3.68 0.19 -10.94
N ILE A 156 -4.96 0.52 -11.07
CA ILE A 156 -5.40 1.63 -11.90
C ILE A 156 -5.13 2.94 -11.12
N PRO A 157 -4.21 3.80 -11.59
CA PRO A 157 -3.86 5.04 -10.90
C PRO A 157 -5.08 5.92 -10.67
N ASP A 158 -5.05 6.71 -9.59
CA ASP A 158 -6.14 7.63 -9.32
C ASP A 158 -6.12 8.77 -10.35
N ARG A 159 -7.06 8.71 -11.30
CA ARG A 159 -7.22 9.68 -12.39
C ARG A 159 -7.40 11.13 -11.91
N ARG A 160 -7.75 11.35 -10.64
CA ARG A 160 -7.84 12.68 -10.04
C ARG A 160 -6.49 13.39 -9.99
N ILE A 161 -5.41 12.62 -9.88
CA ILE A 161 -4.05 13.14 -9.79
C ILE A 161 -3.44 13.27 -11.20
N GLU A 162 -3.65 12.29 -12.08
CA GLU A 162 -3.17 12.32 -13.47
C GLU A 162 -3.84 13.40 -14.35
N GLY A 163 -5.14 13.63 -14.17
CA GLY A 163 -5.88 14.59 -15.00
C GLY A 163 -5.46 16.05 -14.84
N ARG A 164 -4.56 16.35 -13.89
CA ARG A 164 -4.10 17.72 -13.60
C ARG A 164 -2.58 17.91 -13.73
N THR A 165 -1.81 16.84 -13.83
CA THR A 165 -0.37 16.91 -14.16
C THR A 165 -0.14 17.19 -15.65
N PHE A 166 -0.99 16.68 -16.54
CA PHE A 166 -0.86 16.90 -18.00
C PHE A 166 -1.57 18.15 -18.54
N ALA A 167 -2.38 18.83 -17.73
CA ALA A 167 -3.01 20.10 -18.12
C ALA A 167 -2.11 21.32 -17.83
N SER A 168 -0.90 21.09 -17.30
CA SER A 168 0.08 22.13 -16.94
C SER A 168 1.37 22.07 -17.76
N GLU A 169 1.41 21.23 -18.79
CA GLU A 169 2.40 21.31 -19.88
C GLU A 169 1.77 22.02 -21.08
#